data_AF-A0A9P7Z941-F1
#
_entry.id   AF-A0A9P7Z941-F1
#
_cell.length_a   1.000
_cell.length_b   1.000
_cell.length_c   1.000
_cell.angle_alpha   90.00
_cell.angle_beta   90.00
_cell.angle_gamma   90.00
#
_symmetry.space_group_name_H-M   'P 1'
#
loop_
_entity.id
_entity.type
_entity.pdbx_description
1 polymer ?
#
loop_
_entity_poly.entity_id
_entity_poly.type
_entity_poly.pdbx_seq_one_letter_code
_entity_poly.pdbx_strand_id
1 'polypeptide(L)'
;LCLQCKGQRYGFTNYFHNPKIFPEAPHHLLHLVEQSYFLRDRLKSLLVSYAMRDLEVEYLQSIESEVQAWAHGVAVFSNHVLCSATLFELRMRPLVELKRWTEEMRKQLLEHVRGQKRLEMPKGRLQVLLGEFRRAWELVWVGYLEDQ
;
A
#
# COMPACT_ATOMS: atom_id res chain seq x y z
N LEU A 1 26.96 1.68 -4.28
CA LEU A 1 25.93 1.66 -3.22
C LEU A 1 25.68 3.10 -2.76
N CYS A 2 24.46 3.60 -2.88
CA CYS A 2 24.12 4.94 -2.37
C CYS A 2 24.16 4.95 -0.83
N LEU A 3 24.89 5.91 -0.24
CA LEU A 3 25.04 6.01 1.22
C LEU A 3 23.71 6.38 1.92
N GLN A 4 22.87 7.17 1.27
CA GLN A 4 21.55 7.59 1.78
C GLN A 4 20.51 6.44 1.74
N CYS A 5 20.78 5.42 0.93
CA CYS A 5 19.94 4.23 0.80
C CYS A 5 20.52 3.00 1.53
N LYS A 6 21.62 3.16 2.28
CA LYS A 6 22.29 2.04 2.97
C LYS A 6 21.45 1.58 4.16
N GLY A 7 21.22 0.26 4.26
CA GLY A 7 20.50 -0.34 5.39
C GLY A 7 18.98 -0.40 5.24
N GLN A 8 18.43 0.05 4.11
CA GLN A 8 16.98 0.02 3.89
C GLN A 8 16.46 -1.39 3.67
N ARG A 9 15.30 -1.69 4.27
CA ARG A 9 14.74 -3.05 4.35
C ARG A 9 14.14 -3.56 3.04
N TYR A 10 13.81 -2.65 2.12
CA TYR A 10 13.07 -3.01 0.91
C TYR A 10 13.82 -2.58 -0.37
N GLY A 11 13.81 -3.43 -1.39
CA GLY A 11 14.52 -3.24 -2.66
C GLY A 11 13.90 -2.21 -3.61
N PHE A 12 13.32 -1.12 -3.11
CA PHE A 12 12.79 0.00 -3.93
C PHE A 12 13.87 1.01 -4.32
N THR A 13 15.07 0.90 -3.74
CA THR A 13 16.20 1.80 -4.00
C THR A 13 16.57 1.84 -5.49
N ASN A 14 16.60 0.70 -6.18
CA ASN A 14 16.87 0.64 -7.62
C ASN A 14 15.84 1.41 -8.46
N TYR A 15 14.57 1.45 -8.03
CA TYR A 15 13.52 2.21 -8.69
C TYR A 15 13.69 3.71 -8.49
N PHE A 16 14.05 4.15 -7.27
CA PHE A 16 14.34 5.56 -6.94
C PHE A 16 15.61 6.09 -7.59
N HIS A 17 16.57 5.21 -7.88
CA HIS A 17 17.80 5.54 -8.60
C HIS A 17 17.67 5.39 -10.12
N ASN A 18 16.47 5.16 -10.66
CA ASN A 18 16.27 5.08 -12.10
C ASN A 18 16.20 6.49 -12.71
N PRO A 19 17.22 6.94 -13.46
CA PRO A 19 17.26 8.30 -14.02
C PRO A 19 16.16 8.56 -15.07
N LYS A 20 15.54 7.50 -15.59
CA LYS A 20 14.40 7.61 -16.51
C LYS A 20 13.09 7.98 -15.79
N ILE A 21 13.03 7.82 -14.48
CA ILE A 21 11.84 8.07 -13.65
C ILE A 21 12.06 9.31 -12.80
N PHE A 22 13.24 9.39 -12.16
CA PHE A 22 13.63 10.53 -11.35
C PHE A 22 14.97 11.06 -11.86
N PRO A 23 15.05 12.31 -12.37
CA PRO A 23 16.31 12.90 -12.79
C PRO A 23 17.39 12.83 -11.71
N GLU A 24 17.00 12.98 -10.45
CA GLU A 24 17.81 12.72 -9.26
C GLU A 24 17.01 11.87 -8.27
N ALA A 25 17.67 10.96 -7.55
CA ALA A 25 17.01 10.09 -6.60
C ALA A 25 16.37 10.90 -5.45
N PRO A 26 15.04 10.85 -5.26
CA PRO A 26 14.35 11.69 -4.28
C PRO A 26 14.47 11.08 -2.88
N HIS A 27 15.67 11.16 -2.30
CA HIS A 27 15.99 10.52 -1.02
C HIS A 27 15.11 11.01 0.14
N HIS A 28 14.55 12.21 0.03
CA HIS A 28 13.59 12.75 0.99
C HIS A 28 12.29 11.94 1.04
N LEU A 29 11.90 11.23 -0.03
CA LEU A 29 10.72 10.37 -0.07
C LEU A 29 10.95 8.98 0.51
N LEU A 30 12.20 8.56 0.75
CA LEU A 30 12.52 7.18 1.15
C LEU A 30 11.68 6.73 2.35
N HIS A 31 11.60 7.57 3.38
CA HIS A 31 10.85 7.25 4.60
C HIS A 31 9.35 7.02 4.31
N LEU A 32 8.73 7.84 3.45
CA LEU A 32 7.33 7.67 3.03
C LEU A 32 7.15 6.35 2.26
N VAL A 33 8.08 6.05 1.37
CA VAL A 33 8.03 4.82 0.58
C VAL A 33 8.16 3.60 1.48
N GLU A 34 9.06 3.61 2.47
CA GLU A 34 9.16 2.52 3.44
C GLU A 34 7.88 2.30 4.23
N GLN A 35 7.21 3.37 4.64
CA GLN A 35 5.91 3.27 5.31
C GLN A 35 4.83 2.68 4.40
N SER A 36 4.84 3.00 3.11
CA SER A 36 3.93 2.36 2.14
C SER A 36 4.19 0.85 2.02
N TYR A 37 5.45 0.41 2.10
CA TYR A 37 5.81 -1.01 2.09
C TYR A 37 5.42 -1.71 3.38
N PHE A 38 5.53 -1.05 4.54
CA PHE A 38 5.03 -1.58 5.80
C PHE A 38 3.51 -1.83 5.74
N LEU A 39 2.74 -0.89 5.21
CA LEU A 39 1.29 -1.04 5.02
C LEU A 39 0.94 -2.16 4.02
N ARG A 40 1.76 -2.36 2.99
CA ARG A 40 1.64 -3.49 2.06
C ARG A 40 1.87 -4.83 2.76
N ASP A 41 2.90 -4.92 3.60
CA ASP A 41 3.20 -6.14 4.33
C ASP A 41 2.14 -6.45 5.40
N ARG A 42 1.54 -5.42 6.00
CA ARG A 42 0.33 -5.56 6.83
C ARG A 42 -0.84 -6.11 6.03
N LEU A 43 -1.13 -5.57 4.84
CA LEU A 43 -2.15 -6.12 3.96
C LEU A 43 -1.89 -7.59 3.60
N LYS A 44 -0.64 -7.94 3.29
CA LYS A 44 -0.25 -9.34 3.03
C LYS A 44 -0.59 -10.24 4.21
N SER A 45 -0.26 -9.79 5.44
CA SER A 45 -0.59 -10.53 6.66
C SER A 45 -2.10 -10.74 6.79
N LEU A 46 -2.91 -9.70 6.58
CA LEU A 46 -4.38 -9.80 6.66
C LEU A 46 -4.92 -10.79 5.62
N LEU A 47 -4.48 -10.70 4.36
CA LEU A 47 -4.95 -11.60 3.30
C LEU A 47 -4.58 -13.06 3.57
N VAL A 48 -3.35 -13.32 4.04
CA VAL A 48 -2.90 -14.68 4.36
C VAL A 48 -3.63 -15.24 5.58
N SER A 49 -3.84 -14.42 6.61
CA SER A 49 -4.49 -14.86 7.84
C SER A 49 -5.99 -15.02 7.67
N TYR A 50 -6.64 -14.14 6.91
CA TYR A 50 -8.09 -13.96 6.95
C TYR A 50 -8.81 -14.17 5.62
N ALA A 51 -8.11 -14.22 4.50
CA ALA A 51 -8.73 -14.51 3.19
C ALA A 51 -8.35 -15.88 2.62
N MET A 52 -7.27 -16.49 3.13
CA MET A 52 -6.71 -17.75 2.62
C MET A 52 -6.87 -18.92 3.58
N ARG A 53 -7.43 -18.70 4.77
CA ARG A 53 -7.59 -19.70 5.83
C ARG A 53 -9.04 -19.72 6.31
N ASP A 54 -9.46 -20.85 6.84
CA ASP A 54 -10.74 -20.96 7.54
C ASP A 54 -10.63 -20.22 8.89
N LEU A 55 -11.71 -19.53 9.25
CA LEU A 55 -11.75 -18.65 10.42
C LEU A 55 -12.72 -19.19 11.47
N GLU A 56 -12.28 -19.17 12.72
CA GLU A 56 -13.13 -19.45 13.87
C GLU A 56 -13.89 -18.18 14.27
N VAL A 57 -15.20 -18.33 14.51
CA VAL A 57 -16.13 -17.22 14.78
C VAL A 57 -15.74 -16.41 16.03
N GLU A 58 -15.06 -17.05 16.98
CA GLU A 58 -14.64 -16.45 18.26
C GLU A 58 -13.66 -15.27 18.08
N TYR A 59 -12.93 -15.21 16.96
CA TYR A 59 -11.96 -14.14 16.70
C TYR A 59 -12.51 -13.01 15.80
N LEU A 60 -13.77 -13.09 15.35
CA LEU A 60 -14.35 -12.18 14.37
C LEU A 60 -14.13 -10.70 14.73
N GLN A 61 -14.40 -10.30 15.98
CA GLN A 61 -14.25 -8.91 16.42
C GLN A 61 -12.79 -8.42 16.37
N SER A 62 -11.82 -9.27 16.72
CA SER A 62 -10.39 -8.94 16.63
C SER A 62 -9.97 -8.77 15.17
N ILE A 63 -10.41 -9.68 14.30
CA ILE A 63 -10.10 -9.64 12.87
C ILE A 63 -10.65 -8.37 12.23
N GLU A 64 -11.91 -8.01 12.53
CA GLU A 64 -12.50 -6.76 12.05
C GLU A 64 -11.69 -5.55 12.51
N SER A 65 -11.28 -5.51 13.78
CA SER A 65 -10.44 -4.45 14.33
C SER A 65 -9.11 -4.31 13.57
N GLU A 66 -8.45 -5.43 13.25
CA GLU A 66 -7.20 -5.42 12.49
C GLU A 66 -7.36 -4.90 11.05
N VAL A 67 -8.44 -5.31 10.37
CA VAL A 67 -8.77 -4.82 9.02
C VAL A 67 -9.08 -3.32 9.04
N GLN A 68 -9.82 -2.84 10.05
CA GLN A 68 -10.10 -1.41 10.23
C GLN A 68 -8.81 -0.63 10.54
N ALA A 69 -7.96 -1.14 11.43
CA ALA A 69 -6.70 -0.51 11.81
C ALA A 69 -5.76 -0.36 10.61
N TRP A 70 -5.69 -1.37 9.73
CA TRP A 70 -4.94 -1.26 8.48
C TRP A 70 -5.48 -0.17 7.57
N ALA A 71 -6.79 -0.17 7.29
CA ALA A 71 -7.40 0.83 6.42
C ALA A 71 -7.24 2.26 6.98
N HIS A 72 -7.40 2.42 8.30
CA HIS A 72 -7.13 3.66 9.00
C HIS A 72 -5.66 4.08 8.88
N GLY A 73 -4.72 3.15 9.03
CA GLY A 73 -3.29 3.40 8.84
C GLY A 73 -2.96 3.92 7.43
N VAL A 74 -3.57 3.33 6.39
CA VAL A 74 -3.43 3.82 5.02
C VAL A 74 -4.03 5.23 4.86
N ALA A 75 -5.18 5.51 5.47
CA ALA A 75 -5.83 6.83 5.40
C ALA A 75 -5.00 7.91 6.10
N VAL A 76 -4.51 7.64 7.31
CA VAL A 76 -3.61 8.53 8.06
C VAL A 76 -2.34 8.79 7.27
N PHE A 77 -1.72 7.73 6.74
CA PHE A 77 -0.50 7.88 5.96
C PHE A 77 -0.75 8.66 4.66
N SER A 78 -1.87 8.44 3.98
CA SER A 78 -2.26 9.23 2.80
C SER A 78 -2.44 10.72 3.11
N ASN A 79 -2.97 11.06 4.30
CA ASN A 79 -3.08 12.45 4.73
C ASN A 79 -1.71 13.04 5.12
N HIS A 80 -0.83 12.24 5.71
CA HIS A 80 0.54 12.66 5.98
C HIS A 80 1.28 12.99 4.67
N VAL A 81 1.18 12.12 3.66
CA VAL A 81 1.71 12.33 2.30
C VAL A 81 1.14 13.62 1.68
N LEU A 82 -0.16 13.88 1.85
CA LEU A 82 -0.80 15.12 1.41
C LEU A 82 -0.20 16.37 2.10
N CYS A 83 0.04 16.31 3.41
CA CYS A 83 0.68 17.40 4.15
C CYS A 83 2.16 17.58 3.78
N SER A 84 2.82 16.52 3.31
CA SER A 84 4.20 16.53 2.84
C SER A 84 4.35 16.98 1.37
N ALA A 85 3.26 17.34 0.69
CA ALA A 85 3.25 17.77 -0.72
C ALA A 85 4.06 19.05 -1.00
N THR A 86 4.55 19.75 0.03
CA THR A 86 5.53 20.84 -0.13
C THR A 86 6.92 20.33 -0.50
N LEU A 87 7.19 19.03 -0.35
CA LEU A 87 8.50 18.41 -0.57
C LEU A 87 8.65 17.76 -1.96
N PHE A 88 7.54 17.56 -2.68
CA PHE A 88 7.52 16.93 -4.00
C PHE A 88 6.18 17.22 -4.71
N GLU A 89 6.17 17.12 -6.04
CA GLU A 89 4.93 17.26 -6.81
C GLU A 89 4.03 16.04 -6.60
N LEU A 90 2.99 16.22 -5.79
CA LEU A 90 2.03 15.17 -5.45
C LEU A 90 0.91 15.09 -6.50
N ARG A 91 0.71 13.92 -7.12
CA ARG A 91 -0.47 13.66 -7.95
C ARG A 91 -1.67 13.32 -7.06
N MET A 92 -2.64 14.24 -7.01
CA MET A 92 -3.87 14.06 -6.21
C MET A 92 -4.73 12.88 -6.66
N ARG A 93 -4.83 12.65 -7.98
CA ARG A 93 -5.68 11.60 -8.54
C ARG A 93 -5.24 10.18 -8.10
N PRO A 94 -3.97 9.77 -8.25
CA PRO A 94 -3.48 8.50 -7.71
C PRO A 94 -3.75 8.32 -6.21
N LEU A 95 -3.63 9.39 -5.42
CA LEU A 95 -3.92 9.32 -3.98
C LEU A 95 -5.41 9.09 -3.69
N VAL A 96 -6.31 9.69 -4.48
CA VAL A 96 -7.76 9.43 -4.41
C VAL A 96 -8.09 8.00 -4.84
N GLU A 97 -7.47 7.52 -5.92
CA GLU A 97 -7.66 6.15 -6.41
C GLU A 97 -7.16 5.11 -5.40
N LEU A 98 -6.01 5.35 -4.76
CA LEU A 98 -5.51 4.54 -3.65
C LEU A 98 -6.51 4.48 -2.50
N LYS A 99 -7.01 5.64 -2.02
CA LYS A 99 -8.00 5.69 -0.93
C LYS A 99 -9.26 4.88 -1.29
N ARG A 100 -9.75 5.01 -2.52
CA ARG A 100 -10.89 4.24 -3.02
C ARG A 100 -10.61 2.74 -3.06
N TRP A 101 -9.44 2.34 -3.58
CA TRP A 101 -9.03 0.95 -3.63
C TRP A 101 -8.91 0.33 -2.23
N THR A 102 -8.32 1.06 -1.27
CA THR A 102 -8.20 0.63 0.13
C THR A 102 -9.56 0.43 0.78
N GLU A 103 -10.50 1.34 0.55
CA GLU A 103 -11.85 1.24 1.10
C GLU A 103 -12.60 0.03 0.53
N GLU A 104 -12.48 -0.21 -0.77
CA GLU A 104 -13.08 -1.38 -1.41
C GLU A 104 -12.46 -2.68 -0.90
N MET A 105 -11.13 -2.74 -0.75
CA MET A 105 -10.44 -3.91 -0.18
C MET A 105 -10.85 -4.16 1.27
N ARG A 106 -10.94 -3.10 2.10
CA ARG A 106 -11.45 -3.17 3.48
C ARG A 106 -12.84 -3.79 3.50
N LYS A 107 -13.74 -3.28 2.67
CA LYS A 107 -15.11 -3.78 2.55
C LYS A 107 -15.14 -5.27 2.17
N GLN A 108 -14.42 -5.65 1.12
CA GLN A 108 -14.35 -7.04 0.65
C GLN A 108 -13.80 -8.00 1.72
N LEU A 109 -12.76 -7.58 2.45
CA LEU A 109 -12.21 -8.37 3.56
C LEU A 109 -13.24 -8.53 4.68
N LEU A 110 -13.93 -7.46 5.09
CA LEU A 110 -14.94 -7.55 6.14
C LEU A 110 -16.14 -8.42 5.72
N GLU A 111 -16.62 -8.28 4.50
CA GLU A 111 -17.69 -9.13 3.95
C GLU A 111 -17.27 -10.61 3.94
N HIS A 112 -16.00 -10.89 3.65
CA HIS A 112 -15.46 -12.25 3.68
C HIS A 112 -15.38 -12.81 5.09
N VAL A 113 -14.79 -12.07 6.02
CA VAL A 113 -14.61 -12.50 7.42
C VAL A 113 -15.97 -12.70 8.10
N ARG A 114 -16.98 -11.89 7.75
CA ARG A 114 -18.37 -12.05 8.24
C ARG A 114 -19.13 -13.20 7.59
N GLY A 115 -18.55 -13.91 6.63
CA GLY A 115 -19.22 -14.97 5.87
C GLY A 115 -20.32 -14.47 4.92
N GLN A 116 -20.39 -13.17 4.64
CA GLN A 116 -21.41 -12.56 3.77
C GLN A 116 -21.07 -12.76 2.30
N LYS A 117 -19.79 -12.58 1.93
CA LYS A 117 -19.31 -12.75 0.56
C LYS A 117 -17.87 -13.24 0.55
N ARG A 118 -17.62 -14.38 -0.07
CA ARG A 118 -16.26 -14.93 -0.14
C ARG A 118 -15.35 -14.03 -0.99
N LEU A 119 -14.20 -13.65 -0.44
CA LEU A 119 -13.11 -13.06 -1.23
C LEU A 119 -12.35 -14.19 -1.92
N GLU A 120 -12.44 -14.26 -3.24
CA GLU A 120 -11.76 -15.31 -4.00
C GLU A 120 -10.25 -15.10 -4.01
N MET A 121 -9.51 -16.10 -3.53
CA MET A 121 -8.05 -16.09 -3.45
C MET A 121 -7.41 -17.25 -4.25
N PRO A 122 -7.61 -17.32 -5.58
CA PRO A 122 -6.94 -18.32 -6.41
C PRO A 122 -5.41 -18.12 -6.41
N LYS A 123 -4.68 -19.13 -6.87
CA LYS A 123 -3.21 -19.09 -6.94
C LYS A 123 -2.74 -17.84 -7.68
N GLY A 124 -1.89 -17.05 -7.02
CA GLY A 124 -1.35 -15.80 -7.57
C GLY A 124 -2.16 -14.54 -7.23
N ARG A 125 -3.42 -14.64 -6.80
CA ARG A 125 -4.25 -13.47 -6.47
C ARG A 125 -3.63 -12.58 -5.39
N LEU A 126 -3.01 -13.19 -4.38
CA LEU A 126 -2.27 -12.45 -3.35
C LEU A 126 -1.23 -11.52 -3.97
N GLN A 127 -0.39 -12.01 -4.89
CA GLN A 127 0.65 -11.20 -5.52
C GLN A 127 0.06 -10.10 -6.39
N VAL A 128 -1.07 -10.38 -7.06
CA VAL A 128 -1.80 -9.37 -7.85
C VAL A 128 -2.28 -8.23 -6.95
N LEU A 129 -2.94 -8.53 -5.82
CA LEU A 129 -3.44 -7.50 -4.89
C LEU A 129 -2.30 -6.66 -4.27
N LEU A 130 -1.20 -7.31 -3.86
CA LEU A 130 -0.04 -6.60 -3.33
C LEU A 130 0.64 -5.74 -4.41
N GLY A 131 0.64 -6.20 -5.66
CA GLY A 131 1.13 -5.47 -6.82
C GLY A 131 0.23 -4.29 -7.22
N GLU A 132 -1.10 -4.42 -7.11
CA GLU A 132 -2.04 -3.31 -7.26
C GLU A 132 -1.79 -2.22 -6.20
N PHE A 133 -1.72 -2.60 -4.93
CA PHE A 133 -1.44 -1.66 -3.83
C PHE A 133 -0.09 -0.94 -4.01
N ARG A 134 0.95 -1.70 -4.38
CA ARG A 134 2.27 -1.12 -4.67
C ARG A 134 2.22 -0.12 -5.83
N ARG A 135 1.60 -0.49 -6.94
CA ARG A 135 1.49 0.37 -8.13
C ARG A 135 0.71 1.65 -7.84
N ALA A 136 -0.36 1.56 -7.05
CA ALA A 136 -1.12 2.74 -6.63
C ALA A 136 -0.23 3.75 -5.87
N TRP A 137 0.64 3.28 -4.99
CA TRP A 137 1.64 4.14 -4.34
C TRP A 137 2.71 4.64 -5.30
N GLU A 138 3.22 3.80 -6.20
CA GLU A 138 4.22 4.23 -7.21
C GLU A 138 3.72 5.41 -8.05
N LEU A 139 2.44 5.40 -8.44
CA LEU A 139 1.82 6.52 -9.16
C LEU A 139 1.70 7.81 -8.33
N VAL A 140 1.68 7.71 -7.01
CA VAL A 140 1.72 8.87 -6.11
C VAL A 140 3.12 9.50 -6.10
N TRP A 141 4.17 8.67 -6.21
CA TRP A 141 5.56 9.12 -6.17
C TRP A 141 6.06 9.67 -7.51
N VAL A 142 5.60 9.09 -8.63
CA VAL A 142 6.01 9.51 -9.98
C VAL A 142 5.12 10.65 -10.46
N GLY A 143 5.52 11.87 -10.12
CA GLY A 143 4.91 13.09 -10.62
C GLY A 143 5.19 13.39 -12.11
N TYR A 144 6.21 12.79 -12.72
CA TYR A 144 6.85 13.36 -13.92
C TYR A 144 6.51 12.72 -15.29
N LEU A 145 5.93 11.51 -15.37
CA LEU A 145 5.98 10.71 -16.62
C LEU A 145 4.70 10.65 -17.49
N GLU A 146 3.65 11.41 -17.21
CA GLU A 146 2.41 11.33 -18.03
C GLU A 146 1.95 12.65 -18.70
N ASP A 147 2.67 13.75 -18.53
CA ASP A 147 2.36 15.02 -19.21
C ASP A 147 3.45 15.44 -20.23
N GLN A 148 4.16 14.47 -20.84
CA GLN A 148 5.00 14.68 -22.04
C GLN A 148 4.49 13.87 -23.24
#